data_AF-A0A5U3IVR7-F1
#
_entry.id   AF-A0A5U3IVR7-F1
#
_cell.length_a   1.000
_cell.length_b   1.000
_cell.length_c   1.000
_cell.angle_alpha   90.00
_cell.angle_beta   90.00
_cell.angle_gamma   90.00
#
_symmetry.space_group_name_H-M   'P 1'
#
loop_
_entity.id
_entity.type
_entity.pdbx_description
1 polymer ?
#
loop_
_entity_poly.entity_id
_entity_poly.type
_entity_poly.pdbx_seq_one_letter_code
_entity_poly.pdbx_strand_id
1 'polypeptide(L)'
;MSNIDKQALREEFQYMQDHYSDPADRDRQIIYIAAEALLDELDTAQHTAAVDHEAACSLVEENEELKRKLEAENQRNTALTAKIEPMDRRIAELEARAFNPAILDVIAERQRQQSVEGWTPEHDDQYGKSQLLWASSCYLLNTIQPFNRIPMDWPWDSSWWKPTNSRRDLVKAGALILAEIERIDRAAGIGVKGE
;
A
#
# COMPACT_ATOMS: atom_id res chain seq x y z
N MET A 1 10.37 57.79 19.89
CA MET A 1 11.84 57.69 19.78
C MET A 1 12.31 58.92 19.06
N SER A 2 13.28 59.66 19.60
CA SER A 2 13.77 60.90 18.99
C SER A 2 14.25 60.58 17.58
N ASN A 3 13.69 61.25 16.56
CA ASN A 3 14.08 61.05 15.17
C ASN A 3 15.41 61.79 14.97
N ILE A 4 16.49 61.14 15.39
CA ILE A 4 17.84 61.66 15.27
C ILE A 4 18.18 61.71 13.78
N ASP A 5 18.45 62.90 13.27
CA ASP A 5 18.90 63.10 11.91
C ASP A 5 20.37 62.67 11.79
N LYS A 6 20.55 61.42 11.35
CA LYS A 6 21.88 60.81 11.20
C LYS A 6 22.72 61.48 10.12
N GLN A 7 22.07 62.05 9.09
CA GLN A 7 22.76 62.76 8.03
C GLN A 7 23.32 64.09 8.57
N ALA A 8 22.51 64.82 9.35
CA ALA A 8 22.97 66.02 10.04
C ALA A 8 24.13 65.73 11.03
N LEU A 9 24.08 64.59 11.73
CA LEU A 9 25.19 64.17 12.61
C LEU A 9 26.47 63.83 11.83
N ARG A 10 26.38 63.14 10.69
CA ARG A 10 27.55 62.90 9.82
C ARG A 10 28.15 64.20 9.32
N GLU A 11 27.30 65.13 8.88
CA GLU A 11 27.72 66.44 8.39
C GLU A 11 28.41 67.26 9.48
N GLU A 12 27.90 67.24 10.71
CA GLU A 12 28.58 67.86 11.85
C GLU A 12 29.92 67.17 12.17
N PHE A 13 29.98 65.84 12.21
CA PHE A 13 31.25 65.14 12.50
C PHE A 13 32.31 65.38 11.43
N GLN A 14 31.93 65.40 10.15
CA GLN A 14 32.82 65.71 9.03
C GLN A 14 33.30 67.16 9.09
N TYR A 15 32.38 68.11 9.34
CA TYR A 15 32.72 69.53 9.50
C TYR A 15 33.73 69.73 10.64
N MET A 16 33.57 69.04 11.77
CA MET A 16 34.49 69.12 12.89
C MET A 16 35.84 68.47 12.58
N GLN A 17 35.89 67.34 11.86
CA GLN A 17 37.16 66.74 11.44
C GLN A 17 37.99 67.70 10.54
N ASP A 18 37.33 68.45 9.64
CA ASP A 18 37.99 69.39 8.74
C ASP A 18 38.53 70.64 9.45
N HIS A 19 37.87 71.08 10.55
CA HIS A 19 38.20 72.32 11.26
C HIS A 19 39.11 72.13 12.50
N TYR A 20 39.19 70.92 13.06
CA TYR A 20 40.03 70.59 14.21
C TYR A 20 41.32 69.83 13.78
N SER A 21 42.17 70.49 12.98
CA SER A 21 43.44 69.94 12.48
C SER A 21 44.69 70.34 13.30
N ASP A 22 44.52 71.05 14.43
CA ASP A 22 45.62 71.45 15.32
C ASP A 22 46.10 70.25 16.18
N PRO A 23 47.42 70.00 16.29
CA PRO A 23 47.99 68.97 17.18
C PRO A 23 47.49 68.99 18.64
N ALA A 24 47.01 70.14 19.15
CA ALA A 24 46.44 70.27 20.49
C ALA A 24 45.02 69.67 20.66
N ASP A 25 44.29 69.39 19.57
CA ASP A 25 42.89 68.92 19.58
C ASP A 25 42.72 67.44 19.20
N ARG A 26 43.82 66.69 19.17
CA ARG A 26 43.89 65.27 18.77
C ARG A 26 42.88 64.38 19.51
N ASP A 27 42.66 64.63 20.81
CA ASP A 27 41.72 63.87 21.63
C ASP A 27 40.26 64.03 21.16
N ARG A 28 39.89 65.22 20.68
CA ARG A 28 38.55 65.47 20.11
C ARG A 28 38.39 64.81 18.75
N GLN A 29 39.42 64.86 17.91
CA GLN A 29 39.40 64.22 16.59
C GLN A 29 39.22 62.71 16.69
N ILE A 30 39.86 62.05 17.68
CA ILE A 30 39.67 60.62 17.97
C ILE A 30 38.22 60.31 18.35
N ILE A 31 37.59 61.16 19.17
CA ILE A 31 36.19 61.00 19.58
C ILE A 31 35.25 61.10 18.37
N TYR A 32 35.49 62.05 17.45
CA TYR A 32 34.65 62.21 16.26
C TYR A 32 34.78 61.05 15.27
N ILE A 33 36.01 60.58 15.01
CA ILE A 33 36.23 59.40 14.16
C ILE A 33 35.55 58.17 14.76
N ALA A 34 35.65 57.99 16.09
CA ALA A 34 34.95 56.91 16.78
C ALA A 34 33.42 57.04 16.71
N ALA A 35 32.89 58.27 16.81
CA ALA A 35 31.46 58.53 16.71
C ALA A 35 30.91 58.25 15.29
N GLU A 36 31.65 58.62 14.25
CA GLU A 36 31.31 58.33 12.86
C GLU A 36 31.33 56.82 12.57
N ALA A 37 32.37 56.11 13.03
CA ALA A 37 32.45 54.66 12.91
C ALA A 37 31.29 53.94 13.63
N LEU A 38 30.91 54.40 14.84
CA LEU A 38 29.74 53.88 15.55
C LEU A 38 28.42 54.16 14.82
N LEU A 39 28.33 55.28 14.08
CA LEU A 39 27.15 55.60 13.28
C LEU A 39 27.03 54.67 12.05
N ASP A 40 28.15 54.35 11.40
CA ASP A 40 28.23 53.34 10.32
C ASP A 40 27.86 51.94 10.82
N GLU A 41 28.40 51.53 11.97
CA GLU A 41 28.04 50.27 12.62
C GLU A 41 26.55 50.21 12.97
N LEU A 42 25.97 51.32 13.43
CA LEU A 42 24.54 51.41 13.72
C LEU A 42 23.68 51.30 12.44
N ASP A 43 24.07 51.95 11.35
CA ASP A 43 23.36 51.88 10.07
C ASP A 43 23.42 50.47 9.46
N THR A 44 24.59 49.84 9.49
CA THR A 44 24.76 48.46 9.01
C THR A 44 23.99 47.46 9.87
N ALA A 45 24.00 47.62 11.19
CA ALA A 45 23.20 46.79 12.10
C ALA A 45 21.69 46.96 11.87
N GLN A 46 21.21 48.19 11.64
CA GLN A 46 19.80 48.44 11.34
C GLN A 46 19.38 47.87 9.99
N HIS A 47 20.21 48.00 8.96
CA HIS A 47 19.94 47.38 7.66
C HIS A 47 19.89 45.86 7.77
N THR A 48 20.85 45.25 8.47
CA THR A 48 20.89 43.79 8.70
C THR A 48 19.64 43.34 9.44
N ALA A 49 19.25 44.03 10.51
CA ALA A 49 18.03 43.72 11.26
C ALA A 49 16.75 43.83 10.42
N ALA A 50 16.68 44.77 9.48
CA ALA A 50 15.56 44.92 8.56
C ALA A 50 15.48 43.73 7.58
N VAL A 51 16.62 43.34 6.99
CA VAL A 51 16.71 42.18 6.08
C VAL A 51 16.38 40.87 6.81
N ASP A 52 16.90 40.68 8.02
CA ASP A 52 16.62 39.52 8.85
C ASP A 52 15.13 39.44 9.23
N HIS A 53 14.51 40.59 9.52
CA HIS A 53 13.07 40.65 9.80
C HIS A 53 12.23 40.27 8.57
N GLU A 54 12.59 40.78 7.39
CA GLU A 54 11.91 40.44 6.14
C GLU A 54 12.04 38.94 5.82
N ALA A 55 13.24 38.38 5.96
CA ALA A 55 13.49 36.95 5.79
C ALA A 55 12.69 36.11 6.80
N ALA A 56 12.62 36.54 8.07
CA ALA A 56 11.83 35.87 9.09
C ALA A 56 10.33 35.90 8.77
N CYS A 57 9.79 37.02 8.28
CA CYS A 57 8.39 37.11 7.85
C CYS A 57 8.11 36.15 6.68
N SER A 58 8.98 36.10 5.65
CA SER A 58 8.84 35.17 4.53
C SER A 58 8.83 33.71 4.98
N LEU A 59 9.74 33.34 5.89
CA LEU A 59 9.80 31.98 6.45
C LEU A 59 8.56 31.62 7.27
N VAL A 60 7.96 32.59 7.97
CA VAL A 60 6.70 32.36 8.70
C VAL A 60 5.56 32.07 7.74
N GLU A 61 5.44 32.82 6.65
CA GLU A 61 4.42 32.61 5.62
C GLU A 61 4.56 31.24 4.95
N GLU A 62 5.77 30.86 4.55
CA GLU A 62 6.05 29.53 3.98
C GLU A 62 5.72 28.39 4.96
N ASN A 63 6.07 28.56 6.24
CA ASN A 63 5.76 27.57 7.28
C ASN A 63 4.26 27.42 7.50
N GLU A 64 3.49 28.50 7.44
CA GLU A 64 2.03 28.42 7.49
C GLU A 64 1.45 27.70 6.29
N GLU A 65 1.97 27.96 5.08
CA GLU A 65 1.53 27.28 3.88
C GLU A 65 1.83 25.77 3.93
N LEU A 66 3.03 25.39 4.38
CA LEU A 66 3.42 23.99 4.56
C LEU A 66 2.53 23.28 5.59
N LYS A 67 2.20 23.94 6.70
CA LYS A 67 1.26 23.40 7.70
C LYS A 67 -0.13 23.16 7.11
N ARG A 68 -0.65 24.09 6.29
CA ARG A 68 -1.95 23.92 5.61
C ARG A 68 -1.92 22.74 4.63
N LYS A 69 -0.84 22.58 3.85
CA LYS A 69 -0.67 21.44 2.95
C LYS A 69 -0.60 20.11 3.70
N LEU A 70 0.16 20.06 4.80
CA LEU A 70 0.27 18.87 5.64
C LEU A 70 -1.08 18.46 6.23
N GLU A 71 -1.86 19.44 6.71
CA GLU A 71 -3.19 19.19 7.25
C GLU A 71 -4.16 18.65 6.18
N ALA A 72 -4.13 19.22 4.97
CA ALA A 72 -4.95 18.75 3.85
C ALA A 72 -4.59 17.31 3.43
N GLU A 73 -3.30 16.98 3.37
CA GLU A 73 -2.84 15.62 3.07
C GLU A 73 -3.19 14.64 4.20
N ASN A 74 -3.09 15.05 5.47
CA ASN A 74 -3.54 14.23 6.59
C ASN A 74 -5.04 13.92 6.50
N GLN A 75 -5.87 14.92 6.20
CA GLN A 75 -7.31 14.71 5.98
C GLN A 75 -7.59 13.77 4.81
N ARG A 76 -6.85 13.92 3.70
CA ARG A 76 -6.95 13.02 2.54
C ARG A 76 -6.58 11.59 2.92
N ASN A 77 -5.51 11.40 3.69
CA ASN A 77 -5.07 10.09 4.17
C ASN A 77 -6.12 9.47 5.10
N THR A 78 -6.69 10.23 6.04
CA THR A 78 -7.79 9.77 6.88
C THR A 78 -9.00 9.33 6.05
N ALA A 79 -9.37 10.11 5.03
CA ALA A 79 -10.48 9.77 4.15
C ALA A 79 -10.20 8.51 3.30
N LEU A 80 -8.96 8.28 2.90
CA LEU A 80 -8.55 7.06 2.21
C LEU A 80 -8.59 5.85 3.14
N THR A 81 -8.05 5.95 4.35
CA THR A 81 -8.11 4.88 5.36
C THR A 81 -9.56 4.48 5.66
N ALA A 82 -10.46 5.46 5.83
CA ALA A 82 -11.87 5.20 6.05
C ALA A 82 -12.57 4.48 4.87
N LYS A 83 -12.02 4.59 3.64
CA LYS A 83 -12.50 3.85 2.46
C LYS A 83 -11.90 2.45 2.34
N ILE A 84 -10.68 2.25 2.82
CA ILE A 84 -9.99 0.94 2.78
C ILE A 84 -10.66 -0.05 3.72
N GLU A 85 -10.99 0.35 4.96
CA GLU A 85 -11.61 -0.54 5.95
C GLU A 85 -12.88 -1.27 5.48
N PRO A 86 -13.87 -0.63 4.81
CA PRO A 86 -15.02 -1.35 4.29
C PRO A 86 -14.68 -2.23 3.08
N MET A 87 -13.68 -1.87 2.28
CA MET A 87 -13.21 -2.69 1.16
C MET A 87 -12.56 -3.98 1.68
N ASP A 88 -11.71 -3.90 2.70
CA ASP A 88 -11.08 -5.06 3.32
C ASP A 88 -12.12 -5.99 3.95
N ARG A 89 -13.13 -5.43 4.62
CA ARG A 89 -14.27 -6.21 5.13
C ARG A 89 -15.03 -6.91 4.01
N ARG A 90 -15.24 -6.23 2.87
CA ARG A 90 -15.92 -6.82 1.72
C ARG A 90 -15.09 -7.94 1.09
N ILE A 91 -13.77 -7.77 1.00
CA ILE A 91 -12.86 -8.81 0.51
C ILE A 91 -12.95 -10.04 1.43
N ALA A 92 -12.82 -9.86 2.74
CA ALA A 92 -12.91 -10.97 3.70
C ALA A 92 -14.27 -11.70 3.63
N GLU A 93 -15.37 -10.97 3.44
CA GLU A 93 -16.71 -11.56 3.26
C GLU A 93 -16.78 -12.40 1.96
N LEU A 94 -16.23 -11.87 0.86
CA LEU A 94 -16.18 -12.56 -0.43
C LEU A 94 -15.30 -13.80 -0.36
N GLU A 95 -14.15 -13.72 0.31
CA GLU A 95 -13.25 -14.86 0.53
C GLU A 95 -13.92 -15.95 1.38
N ALA A 96 -14.57 -15.57 2.48
CA ALA A 96 -15.30 -16.52 3.32
C ALA A 96 -16.43 -17.22 2.56
N ARG A 97 -17.08 -16.51 1.61
CA ARG A 97 -18.13 -17.08 0.76
C ARG A 97 -17.58 -17.97 -0.37
N ALA A 98 -16.49 -17.55 -1.00
CA ALA A 98 -15.90 -18.24 -2.15
C ALA A 98 -15.07 -19.47 -1.74
N PHE A 99 -14.38 -19.39 -0.60
CA PHE A 99 -13.42 -20.39 -0.11
C PHE A 99 -13.90 -21.06 1.17
N ASN A 100 -15.16 -21.49 1.21
CA ASN A 100 -15.63 -22.31 2.31
C ASN A 100 -14.86 -23.65 2.32
N PRO A 101 -14.56 -24.23 3.51
CA PRO A 101 -13.73 -25.44 3.63
C PRO A 101 -14.16 -26.63 2.76
N ALA A 102 -15.47 -26.81 2.53
CA ALA A 102 -15.99 -27.89 1.70
C ALA A 102 -15.63 -27.74 0.22
N ILE A 103 -15.60 -26.51 -0.29
CA ILE A 103 -15.16 -26.22 -1.67
C ILE A 103 -13.66 -26.52 -1.78
N LEU A 104 -12.88 -26.03 -0.81
CA LEU A 104 -11.43 -26.26 -0.76
C LEU A 104 -11.08 -27.75 -0.69
N ASP A 105 -11.83 -28.55 0.08
CA ASP A 105 -11.60 -29.99 0.17
C ASP A 105 -11.80 -30.72 -1.16
N VAL A 106 -12.80 -30.32 -1.95
CA VAL A 106 -13.06 -30.90 -3.29
C VAL A 106 -11.93 -30.54 -4.25
N ILE A 107 -11.49 -29.28 -4.25
CA ILE A 107 -10.36 -28.83 -5.07
C ILE A 107 -9.08 -29.55 -4.66
N ALA A 108 -8.80 -29.62 -3.36
CA ALA A 108 -7.62 -30.30 -2.82
C ALA A 108 -7.63 -31.80 -3.16
N GLU A 109 -8.79 -32.45 -3.13
CA GLU A 109 -8.89 -33.85 -3.57
C GLU A 109 -8.66 -34.02 -5.06
N ARG A 110 -9.19 -33.12 -5.90
CA ARG A 110 -8.90 -33.13 -7.34
C ARG A 110 -7.39 -32.99 -7.61
N GLN A 111 -6.73 -32.06 -6.92
CA GLN A 111 -5.28 -31.89 -7.00
C GLN A 111 -4.51 -33.12 -6.50
N ARG A 112 -4.98 -33.77 -5.42
CA ARG A 112 -4.37 -35.01 -4.90
C ARG A 112 -4.53 -36.16 -5.90
N GLN A 113 -5.69 -36.31 -6.53
CA GLN A 113 -5.92 -37.34 -7.56
C GLN A 113 -4.95 -37.16 -8.73
N GLN A 114 -4.75 -35.91 -9.20
CA GLN A 114 -3.77 -35.61 -10.26
C GLN A 114 -2.33 -35.89 -9.82
N SER A 115 -1.92 -35.39 -8.65
CA SER A 115 -0.51 -35.43 -8.20
C SER A 115 -0.07 -36.78 -7.62
N VAL A 116 -0.95 -37.49 -6.93
CA VAL A 116 -0.63 -38.74 -6.22
C VAL A 116 -1.03 -39.97 -7.04
N GLU A 117 -2.22 -39.97 -7.63
CA GLU A 117 -2.74 -41.12 -8.38
C GLU A 117 -2.43 -41.01 -9.88
N GLY A 118 -1.92 -39.87 -10.35
CA GLY A 118 -1.60 -39.64 -11.76
C GLY A 118 -2.83 -39.46 -12.66
N TRP A 119 -4.00 -39.15 -12.10
CA TRP A 119 -5.24 -38.93 -12.84
C TRP A 119 -5.24 -37.55 -13.49
N THR A 120 -4.39 -37.36 -14.50
CA THR A 120 -4.24 -36.09 -15.21
C THR A 120 -5.48 -35.76 -16.05
N PRO A 121 -5.68 -34.49 -16.45
CA PRO A 121 -6.69 -34.12 -17.43
C PRO A 121 -6.70 -35.02 -18.69
N GLU A 122 -5.53 -35.35 -19.23
CA GLU A 122 -5.36 -36.19 -20.43
C GLU A 122 -5.69 -37.66 -20.15
N HIS A 123 -5.50 -38.12 -18.91
CA HIS A 123 -5.96 -39.44 -18.47
C HIS A 123 -7.48 -39.49 -18.42
N ASP A 124 -8.11 -38.45 -17.85
CA ASP A 124 -9.56 -38.34 -17.77
C ASP A 124 -10.23 -38.26 -19.15
N ASP A 125 -9.57 -37.61 -20.11
CA ASP A 125 -10.03 -37.52 -21.51
C ASP A 125 -10.11 -38.89 -22.21
N GLN A 126 -9.39 -39.91 -21.73
CA GLN A 126 -9.46 -41.28 -22.27
C GLN A 126 -10.73 -42.00 -21.85
N TYR A 127 -11.44 -41.52 -20.82
CA TYR A 127 -12.67 -42.12 -20.34
C TYR A 127 -13.90 -41.58 -21.07
N GLY A 128 -14.70 -42.49 -21.63
CA GLY A 128 -15.99 -42.22 -22.25
C GLY A 128 -17.16 -42.86 -21.50
N LYS A 129 -18.39 -42.65 -22.01
CA LYS A 129 -19.64 -43.24 -21.46
C LYS A 129 -19.87 -42.90 -19.97
N SER A 130 -19.53 -41.68 -19.58
CA SER A 130 -19.78 -41.16 -18.23
C SER A 130 -19.08 -41.94 -17.11
N GLN A 131 -17.94 -42.60 -17.38
CA GLN A 131 -17.20 -43.39 -16.38
C GLN A 131 -16.81 -42.56 -15.15
N LEU A 132 -16.38 -41.31 -15.31
CA LEU A 132 -16.09 -40.40 -14.18
C LEU A 132 -17.34 -40.18 -13.29
N LEU A 133 -18.52 -40.04 -13.92
CA LEU A 133 -19.80 -39.92 -13.20
C LEU A 133 -20.24 -41.24 -12.56
N TRP A 134 -19.98 -42.39 -13.17
CA TRP A 134 -20.24 -43.70 -12.56
C TRP A 134 -19.38 -43.89 -11.30
N ALA A 135 -18.08 -43.60 -11.39
CA ALA A 135 -17.18 -43.62 -10.23
C ALA A 135 -17.64 -42.65 -9.12
N SER A 136 -18.02 -41.42 -9.50
CA SER A 136 -18.60 -40.45 -8.56
C SER A 136 -19.86 -40.98 -7.89
N SER A 137 -20.76 -41.59 -8.68
CA SER A 137 -22.03 -42.14 -8.19
C SER A 137 -21.78 -43.28 -7.20
N CYS A 138 -20.79 -44.13 -7.44
CA CYS A 138 -20.38 -45.15 -6.48
C CYS A 138 -19.97 -44.55 -5.13
N TYR A 139 -19.14 -43.50 -5.11
CA TYR A 139 -18.79 -42.81 -3.86
C TYR A 139 -20.00 -42.14 -3.19
N LEU A 140 -20.86 -41.48 -3.97
CA LEU A 140 -22.09 -40.85 -3.47
C LEU A 140 -23.04 -41.88 -2.85
N LEU A 141 -23.34 -42.96 -3.56
CA LEU A 141 -24.25 -44.02 -3.10
C LEU A 141 -23.68 -44.73 -1.86
N ASN A 142 -22.36 -44.89 -1.76
CA ASN A 142 -21.72 -45.43 -0.56
C ASN A 142 -22.02 -44.61 0.70
N THR A 143 -22.33 -43.31 0.55
CA THR A 143 -22.65 -42.44 1.68
C THR A 143 -24.10 -42.58 2.16
N ILE A 144 -25.00 -43.03 1.26
CA ILE A 144 -26.42 -43.24 1.52
C ILE A 144 -26.64 -44.67 2.01
N GLN A 145 -26.08 -45.63 1.28
CA GLN A 145 -26.14 -47.05 1.56
C GLN A 145 -24.73 -47.64 1.35
N PRO A 146 -23.94 -47.78 2.44
CA PRO A 146 -22.58 -48.30 2.35
C PRO A 146 -22.54 -49.67 1.67
N PHE A 147 -21.62 -49.81 0.71
CA PHE A 147 -21.45 -51.07 0.01
C PHE A 147 -20.62 -52.05 0.84
N ASN A 148 -21.06 -53.31 0.90
CA ASN A 148 -20.32 -54.40 1.56
C ASN A 148 -19.25 -55.02 0.64
N ARG A 149 -19.19 -54.59 -0.61
CA ARG A 149 -18.23 -55.03 -1.65
C ARG A 149 -18.05 -53.91 -2.67
N ILE A 150 -17.17 -54.09 -3.62
CA ILE A 150 -16.99 -53.12 -4.72
C ILE A 150 -18.32 -53.00 -5.49
N PRO A 151 -18.82 -51.78 -5.74
CA PRO A 151 -20.03 -51.56 -6.52
C PRO A 151 -19.91 -52.17 -7.92
N MET A 152 -20.99 -52.77 -8.42
CA MET A 152 -21.00 -53.36 -9.77
C MET A 152 -20.74 -52.30 -10.86
N ASP A 153 -21.21 -51.08 -10.61
CA ASP A 153 -21.06 -49.95 -11.53
C ASP A 153 -19.71 -49.22 -11.39
N TRP A 154 -18.81 -49.69 -10.52
CA TRP A 154 -17.47 -49.12 -10.43
C TRP A 154 -16.70 -49.41 -11.74
N PRO A 155 -16.24 -48.37 -12.46
CA PRO A 155 -15.79 -48.53 -13.84
C PRO A 155 -14.32 -48.97 -13.99
N TRP A 156 -13.56 -48.99 -12.89
CA TRP A 156 -12.11 -49.16 -12.92
C TRP A 156 -11.64 -50.34 -12.08
N ASP A 157 -10.32 -50.51 -12.01
CA ASP A 157 -9.73 -51.56 -11.20
C ASP A 157 -10.16 -51.47 -9.72
N SER A 158 -10.33 -52.64 -9.12
CA SER A 158 -10.73 -52.80 -7.72
C SER A 158 -9.83 -52.08 -6.74
N SER A 159 -8.53 -51.96 -7.02
CA SER A 159 -7.54 -51.29 -6.18
C SER A 159 -7.75 -49.78 -6.07
N TRP A 160 -8.51 -49.19 -7.00
CA TRP A 160 -8.82 -47.75 -7.01
C TRP A 160 -10.10 -47.43 -6.23
N TRP A 161 -10.87 -48.45 -5.86
CA TRP A 161 -12.00 -48.29 -4.94
C TRP A 161 -11.50 -48.18 -3.50
N LYS A 162 -11.40 -46.95 -2.99
CA LYS A 162 -10.82 -46.65 -1.67
C LYS A 162 -11.81 -45.83 -0.82
N PRO A 163 -13.00 -46.33 -0.44
CA PRO A 163 -13.94 -45.60 0.41
C PRO A 163 -13.34 -45.33 1.80
N THR A 164 -13.80 -44.27 2.47
CA THR A 164 -13.23 -43.88 3.79
C THR A 164 -14.32 -43.58 4.81
N ASN A 165 -15.10 -42.53 4.58
CA ASN A 165 -16.24 -42.15 5.41
C ASN A 165 -17.16 -41.24 4.58
N SER A 166 -18.40 -41.03 5.02
CA SER A 166 -19.40 -40.30 4.23
C SER A 166 -18.91 -38.92 3.77
N ARG A 167 -18.28 -38.12 4.66
CA ARG A 167 -17.78 -36.78 4.28
C ARG A 167 -16.67 -36.86 3.23
N ARG A 168 -15.70 -37.77 3.41
CA ARG A 168 -14.56 -37.94 2.51
C ARG A 168 -14.96 -38.54 1.16
N ASP A 169 -15.95 -39.43 1.16
CA ASP A 169 -16.47 -40.04 -0.06
C ASP A 169 -17.29 -39.02 -0.87
N LEU A 170 -18.04 -38.12 -0.21
CA LEU A 170 -18.64 -36.96 -0.89
C LEU A 170 -17.59 -36.03 -1.53
N VAL A 171 -16.43 -35.85 -0.89
CA VAL A 171 -15.32 -35.06 -1.47
C VAL A 171 -14.77 -35.73 -2.72
N LYS A 172 -14.53 -37.05 -2.67
CA LYS A 172 -14.05 -37.82 -3.83
C LYS A 172 -15.06 -37.81 -4.97
N ALA A 173 -16.35 -37.95 -4.66
CA ALA A 173 -17.44 -37.81 -5.64
C ALA A 173 -17.42 -36.42 -6.28
N GLY A 174 -17.34 -35.35 -5.46
CA GLY A 174 -17.23 -33.97 -5.95
C GLY A 174 -16.01 -33.75 -6.86
N ALA A 175 -14.85 -34.31 -6.51
CA ALA A 175 -13.63 -34.21 -7.31
C ALA A 175 -13.77 -34.94 -8.67
N LEU A 176 -14.45 -36.09 -8.70
CA LEU A 176 -14.75 -36.82 -9.93
C LEU A 176 -15.78 -36.11 -10.82
N ILE A 177 -16.76 -35.43 -10.23
CA ILE A 177 -17.68 -34.54 -10.97
C ILE A 177 -16.91 -33.36 -11.55
N LEU A 178 -16.02 -32.74 -10.78
CA LEU A 178 -15.17 -31.65 -11.26
C LEU A 178 -14.31 -32.12 -12.45
N ALA A 179 -13.70 -33.30 -12.36
CA ALA A 179 -12.93 -33.90 -13.44
C ALA A 179 -13.77 -34.09 -14.73
N GLU A 180 -15.03 -34.55 -14.61
CA GLU A 180 -15.94 -34.69 -15.76
C GLU A 180 -16.33 -33.32 -16.35
N ILE A 181 -16.59 -32.31 -15.52
CA ILE A 181 -16.87 -30.95 -16.00
C ILE A 181 -15.65 -30.40 -16.76
N GLU A 182 -14.45 -30.53 -16.21
CA GLU A 182 -13.21 -30.13 -16.88
C GLU A 182 -13.04 -30.86 -18.23
N ARG A 183 -13.37 -32.16 -18.30
CA ARG A 183 -13.35 -32.97 -19.53
C ARG A 183 -14.35 -32.44 -20.57
N ILE A 184 -15.58 -32.13 -20.15
CA ILE A 184 -16.64 -31.56 -21.00
C ILE A 184 -16.23 -30.18 -21.51
N ASP A 185 -15.72 -29.33 -20.62
CA ASP A 185 -15.27 -27.98 -20.94
C ASP A 185 -14.13 -28.02 -21.96
N ARG A 186 -13.10 -28.86 -21.74
CA ARG A 186 -12.02 -29.09 -22.73
C ARG A 186 -12.56 -29.57 -24.08
N ALA A 187 -13.46 -30.55 -24.07
CA ALA A 187 -14.06 -31.08 -25.31
C ALA A 187 -14.89 -30.01 -26.06
N ALA A 188 -15.49 -29.06 -25.35
CA ALA A 188 -16.23 -27.94 -25.90
C ALA A 188 -15.36 -26.72 -26.25
N GLY A 189 -14.05 -26.76 -25.95
CA GLY A 189 -13.17 -25.59 -26.06
C GLY A 189 -13.50 -24.48 -25.06
N ILE A 190 -14.26 -24.78 -24.00
CA ILE A 190 -14.53 -23.90 -22.88
C ILE A 190 -13.30 -24.01 -21.97
N GLY A 191 -12.55 -22.91 -21.89
CA GLY A 191 -11.39 -22.82 -21.02
C GLY A 191 -11.15 -21.37 -20.65
N VAL A 192 -10.50 -21.15 -19.51
CA VAL A 192 -9.87 -19.85 -19.25
C VAL A 192 -8.87 -19.65 -20.39
N LYS A 193 -9.12 -18.66 -21.25
CA LYS A 193 -8.09 -18.15 -22.16
C LYS A 193 -6.96 -17.63 -21.27
N GLY A 194 -5.96 -18.47 -21.04
CA GLY A 194 -4.74 -18.10 -20.36
C GLY A 194 -3.87 -17.28 -21.32
N GLU A 195 -3.52 -16.10 -20.83
CA GLU A 195 -2.46 -15.14 -21.19
C GLU A 195 -1.45 -15.53 -22.29
#